data_AF-A0A392QMB6-F1
#
_entry.id   AF-A0A392QMB6-F1
#
_cell.length_a   1.000
_cell.length_b   1.000
_cell.length_c   1.000
_cell.angle_alpha   90.00
_cell.angle_beta   90.00
_cell.angle_gamma   90.00
#
_symmetry.space_group_name_H-M   'P 1'
#
loop_
_entity.id
_entity.type
_entity.pdbx_description
1 polymer ?
#
loop_
_entity_poly.entity_id
_entity_poly.type
_entity_poly.pdbx_seq_one_letter_code
_entity_poly.pdbx_strand_id
1 'polypeptide(L)'
;MIREVTAELPIYLANSLNSLRLEGQKTAAIEILQQFDWQVPDWVIVPGGNLGNIYAFYKGFHMCRELGLVDRIPRLVCAQAANANPLYLYFKSGWKEFKPVRAQTTFASAIQIGDPVSIDRAVHALKNCNGIVEEATEEELMDAMAQADS
;
A
#
# COMPACT_ATOMS: atom_id res chain seq x y z
N MET A 1 -6.31 -12.29 22.21
CA MET A 1 -7.34 -13.24 21.73
C MET A 1 -6.95 -14.03 20.48
N ILE A 2 -7.01 -13.50 19.23
CA ILE A 2 -6.69 -14.33 18.03
C ILE A 2 -5.23 -14.81 17.99
N ARG A 3 -4.27 -13.97 18.41
CA ARG A 3 -2.85 -14.35 18.52
C ARG A 3 -2.58 -15.45 19.56
N GLU A 4 -3.32 -15.45 20.67
CA GLU A 4 -3.15 -16.44 21.74
C GLU A 4 -3.73 -17.79 21.31
N VAL A 5 -4.95 -17.78 20.74
CA VAL A 5 -5.63 -19.01 20.27
C VAL A 5 -4.84 -19.74 19.18
N THR A 6 -4.19 -18.99 18.29
CA THR A 6 -3.36 -19.58 17.21
C THR A 6 -1.97 -20.02 17.66
N ALA A 7 -1.55 -19.68 18.87
CA ALA A 7 -0.33 -20.22 19.48
C ALA A 7 -0.57 -21.58 20.15
N GLU A 8 -1.80 -21.85 20.61
CA GLU A 8 -2.15 -23.08 21.34
C GLU A 8 -2.77 -24.17 20.44
N LEU A 9 -3.35 -23.79 19.31
CA LEU A 9 -4.02 -24.71 18.37
C LEU A 9 -3.33 -24.67 16.99
N PRO A 10 -3.31 -25.78 16.23
CA PRO A 10 -2.73 -25.83 14.89
C PRO A 10 -3.66 -25.14 13.86
N ILE A 11 -3.84 -23.83 14.02
CA ILE A 11 -4.70 -22.97 13.21
C ILE A 11 -3.82 -21.97 12.46
N TYR A 12 -3.80 -22.06 11.14
CA TYR A 12 -3.07 -21.12 10.30
C TYR A 12 -3.85 -19.80 10.12
N LEU A 13 -3.18 -18.68 10.35
CA LEU A 13 -3.72 -17.35 10.09
C LEU A 13 -3.50 -16.94 8.62
N ALA A 14 -4.60 -16.65 7.92
CA ALA A 14 -4.59 -16.16 6.54
C ALA A 14 -4.61 -14.61 6.44
N ASN A 15 -4.34 -13.89 7.53
CA ASN A 15 -4.39 -12.42 7.55
C ASN A 15 -3.07 -11.78 7.10
N SER A 16 -2.95 -10.45 7.21
CA SER A 16 -1.79 -9.67 6.72
C SER A 16 -0.45 -10.03 7.39
N LEU A 17 -0.46 -10.84 8.46
CA LEU A 17 0.76 -11.36 9.06
C LEU A 17 1.42 -12.44 8.20
N ASN A 18 0.66 -13.06 7.29
CA ASN A 18 1.18 -14.09 6.40
C ASN A 18 1.93 -13.45 5.22
N SER A 19 3.26 -13.59 5.20
CA SER A 19 4.13 -13.07 4.15
C SER A 19 3.81 -13.62 2.76
N LEU A 20 3.21 -14.81 2.66
CA LEU A 20 2.86 -15.43 1.38
C LEU A 20 1.84 -14.61 0.60
N ARG A 21 0.98 -13.83 1.28
CA ARG A 21 0.01 -12.95 0.62
C ARG A 21 0.69 -11.90 -0.25
N LEU A 22 1.83 -11.37 0.20
CA LEU A 22 2.61 -10.38 -0.54
C LEU A 22 3.19 -10.98 -1.83
N GLU A 23 3.53 -12.27 -1.84
CA GLU A 23 4.03 -12.95 -3.04
C GLU A 23 2.94 -13.14 -4.11
N GLY A 24 1.69 -13.33 -3.69
CA GLY A 24 0.56 -13.28 -4.62
C GLY A 24 0.28 -11.85 -5.08
N GLN A 25 0.22 -10.89 -4.16
CA GLN A 25 -0.13 -9.50 -4.47
C GLN A 25 0.87 -8.81 -5.40
N LYS A 26 2.17 -9.15 -5.34
CA LYS A 26 3.18 -8.53 -6.20
C LYS A 26 2.97 -8.85 -7.68
N THR A 27 2.24 -9.92 -8.03
CA THR A 27 2.01 -10.29 -9.44
C THR A 27 1.25 -9.20 -10.17
N ALA A 28 0.38 -8.45 -9.49
CA ALA A 28 -0.32 -7.31 -10.09
C ALA A 28 0.65 -6.26 -10.69
N ALA A 29 1.79 -6.01 -10.03
CA ALA A 29 2.80 -5.11 -10.60
C ALA A 29 3.52 -5.70 -11.81
N ILE A 30 3.72 -7.02 -11.84
CA ILE A 30 4.31 -7.73 -12.98
C ILE A 30 3.33 -7.71 -14.15
N GLU A 31 2.05 -7.95 -13.90
CA GLU A 31 0.98 -7.91 -14.89
C GLU A 31 0.83 -6.52 -15.50
N ILE A 32 0.92 -5.44 -14.71
CA ILE A 32 0.92 -4.06 -15.25
C ILE A 32 2.05 -3.87 -16.26
N LEU A 33 3.28 -4.30 -15.92
CA LEU A 33 4.40 -4.21 -16.87
C LEU A 33 4.13 -5.03 -18.12
N GLN A 34 3.68 -6.28 -17.95
CA GLN A 34 3.38 -7.17 -19.06
C GLN A 34 2.32 -6.59 -20.01
N GLN A 35 1.26 -5.99 -19.45
CA GLN A 35 0.16 -5.39 -20.21
C GLN A 35 0.54 -4.10 -20.93
N PHE A 36 1.57 -3.40 -20.43
CA PHE A 36 2.20 -2.26 -21.12
C PHE A 36 3.39 -2.65 -22.00
N ASP A 37 3.46 -3.92 -22.45
CA ASP A 37 4.56 -4.41 -23.29
C ASP A 37 5.94 -4.12 -22.69
N TRP A 38 6.06 -4.36 -21.37
CA TRP A 38 7.23 -4.10 -20.55
C TRP A 38 7.66 -2.63 -20.46
N GLN A 39 6.80 -1.69 -20.87
CA GLN A 39 7.01 -0.27 -20.63
C GLN A 39 6.64 0.06 -19.18
N VAL A 40 7.62 0.56 -18.44
CA VAL A 40 7.41 0.95 -17.04
C VAL A 40 6.59 2.24 -17.02
N PRO A 41 5.47 2.30 -16.28
CA PRO A 41 4.75 3.56 -16.08
C PRO A 41 5.60 4.55 -15.27
N ASP A 42 5.30 5.84 -15.37
CA ASP A 42 5.98 6.83 -14.54
C ASP A 42 5.51 6.78 -13.09
N TRP A 43 4.21 6.54 -12.91
CA TRP A 43 3.53 6.55 -11.63
C TRP A 43 2.58 5.37 -11.48
N VAL A 44 2.51 4.85 -10.26
CA VAL A 44 1.45 3.91 -9.86
C VAL A 44 0.89 4.37 -8.52
N ILE A 45 -0.42 4.55 -8.47
CA ILE A 45 -1.15 5.01 -7.29
C ILE A 45 -1.83 3.80 -6.63
N VAL A 46 -1.54 3.57 -5.35
CA VAL A 46 -2.06 2.42 -4.60
C VAL A 46 -2.79 2.93 -3.35
N PRO A 47 -4.10 2.64 -3.21
CA PRO A 47 -4.84 2.91 -1.97
C PRO A 47 -4.21 2.19 -0.77
N GLY A 48 -3.95 2.94 0.30
CA GLY A 48 -3.13 2.53 1.43
C GLY A 48 -3.91 2.36 2.73
N GLY A 49 -4.49 1.17 2.94
CA GLY A 49 -5.04 0.75 4.23
C GLY A 49 -3.97 0.12 5.13
N ASN A 50 -3.84 -1.21 5.08
CA ASN A 50 -2.87 -1.95 5.92
C ASN A 50 -1.43 -1.90 5.38
N LEU A 51 -1.21 -1.12 4.32
CA LEU A 51 0.08 -0.82 3.72
C LEU A 51 0.86 -2.02 3.14
N GLY A 52 0.28 -3.22 3.11
CA GLY A 52 0.90 -4.39 2.47
C GLY A 52 0.99 -4.24 0.94
N ASN A 53 -0.06 -3.68 0.32
CA ASN A 53 -0.16 -3.59 -1.15
C ASN A 53 0.94 -2.70 -1.75
N ILE A 54 1.18 -1.50 -1.19
CA ILE A 54 2.21 -0.59 -1.71
C ILE A 54 3.59 -1.26 -1.74
N TYR A 55 3.92 -2.05 -0.71
CA TYR A 55 5.15 -2.82 -0.67
C TYR A 55 5.14 -3.98 -1.67
N ALA A 56 4.02 -4.70 -1.81
CA ALA A 56 3.92 -5.79 -2.78
C ALA A 56 4.13 -5.29 -4.22
N PHE A 57 3.54 -4.14 -4.57
CA PHE A 57 3.76 -3.50 -5.87
C PHE A 57 5.23 -3.11 -6.07
N TYR A 58 5.84 -2.42 -5.10
CA TYR A 58 7.27 -2.13 -5.12
C TYR A 58 8.10 -3.39 -5.32
N LYS A 59 7.80 -4.47 -4.59
CA LYS A 59 8.52 -5.75 -4.70
C LYS A 59 8.40 -6.35 -6.09
N GLY A 60 7.22 -6.31 -6.70
CA GLY A 60 6.98 -6.80 -8.07
C GLY A 60 7.80 -6.01 -9.10
N PHE A 61 7.70 -4.68 -9.09
CA PHE A 61 8.49 -3.83 -10.00
C PHE A 61 10.00 -3.99 -9.77
N HIS A 62 10.44 -4.01 -8.51
CA HIS A 62 11.85 -4.19 -8.15
C HIS A 62 12.39 -5.53 -8.68
N MET A 63 11.63 -6.61 -8.51
CA MET A 63 12.01 -7.94 -8.99
C MET A 63 12.15 -7.98 -10.51
N CYS A 64 11.20 -7.38 -11.26
CA CYS A 64 11.32 -7.29 -12.72
C CYS A 64 12.56 -6.52 -13.15
N ARG A 65 12.91 -5.44 -12.42
CA ARG A 65 14.16 -4.71 -12.66
C ARG A 65 15.40 -5.55 -12.37
N GLU A 66 15.45 -6.22 -11.22
CA GLU A 66 16.58 -7.08 -10.84
C GLU A 66 16.81 -8.24 -11.81
N LEU A 67 15.75 -8.76 -12.42
CA LEU A 67 15.82 -9.81 -13.43
C LEU A 67 16.10 -9.30 -14.85
N GLY A 68 16.25 -7.98 -15.04
CA GLY A 68 16.54 -7.38 -16.34
C GLY A 68 15.37 -7.38 -17.32
N LEU A 69 14.12 -7.55 -16.84
CA LEU A 69 12.92 -7.42 -17.68
C LEU A 69 12.62 -5.97 -18.01
N VAL A 70 13.02 -5.05 -17.12
CA VAL A 70 12.89 -3.59 -17.28
C VAL A 70 14.09 -2.88 -16.64
N ASP A 71 14.43 -1.69 -17.12
CA ASP A 71 15.63 -0.97 -16.63
C ASP A 71 15.35 -0.03 -15.44
N ARG A 72 14.08 0.20 -15.12
CA ARG A 72 13.64 1.12 -14.06
C ARG A 72 12.41 0.62 -13.31
N ILE A 73 12.05 1.33 -12.23
CA ILE A 73 10.78 1.13 -11.52
C ILE A 73 9.96 2.43 -11.55
N PRO A 74 8.62 2.37 -11.42
CA PRO A 74 7.80 3.57 -11.30
C PRO A 74 8.02 4.25 -9.95
N ARG A 75 7.69 5.55 -9.87
CA ARG A 75 7.44 6.20 -8.58
C ARG A 75 6.08 5.76 -8.06
N LEU A 76 5.96 5.54 -6.76
CA LEU A 76 4.69 5.09 -6.17
C LEU A 76 4.02 6.20 -5.37
N VAL A 77 2.69 6.26 -5.42
CA VAL A 77 1.86 7.10 -4.55
C VAL A 77 1.06 6.19 -3.63
N CYS A 78 1.17 6.39 -2.33
CA CYS A 78 0.26 5.77 -1.37
C CYS A 78 -0.88 6.76 -1.06
N ALA A 79 -2.10 6.43 -1.48
CA ALA A 79 -3.27 7.29 -1.27
C ALA A 79 -4.02 6.85 0.00
N GLN A 80 -4.24 7.76 0.95
CA GLN A 80 -4.99 7.48 2.18
C GLN A 80 -6.27 8.34 2.26
N ALA A 81 -7.26 7.90 3.02
CA ALA A 81 -8.36 8.78 3.41
C ALA A 81 -7.87 9.74 4.51
N ALA A 82 -8.26 11.01 4.48
CA ALA A 82 -7.88 12.00 5.51
C ALA A 82 -8.29 11.55 6.93
N ASN A 83 -9.38 10.78 7.02
CA ASN A 83 -9.88 10.21 8.27
C ASN A 83 -9.08 8.99 8.77
N ALA A 84 -8.15 8.46 7.98
CA ALA A 84 -7.33 7.29 8.27
C ALA A 84 -5.94 7.40 7.59
N ASN A 85 -5.16 8.41 8.00
CA ASN A 85 -3.97 8.89 7.29
C ASN A 85 -2.63 8.81 8.09
N PRO A 86 -2.36 7.79 8.94
CA PRO A 86 -1.17 7.79 9.80
C PRO A 86 0.15 7.80 9.03
N LEU A 87 0.19 7.18 7.84
CA LEU A 87 1.38 7.17 6.99
C LEU A 87 1.60 8.54 6.33
N TYR A 88 0.54 9.25 5.95
CA TYR A 88 0.63 10.61 5.43
C TYR A 88 1.23 11.56 6.46
N LEU A 89 0.75 11.55 7.70
CA LEU A 89 1.33 12.36 8.78
C LEU A 89 2.81 12.04 8.99
N TYR A 90 3.16 10.76 8.95
CA TYR A 90 4.54 10.31 9.06
C TYR A 90 5.41 10.80 7.88
N PHE A 91 4.91 10.73 6.66
CA PHE A 91 5.56 11.25 5.45
C PHE A 91 5.79 12.77 5.55
N LYS A 92 4.77 13.56 5.89
CA LYS A 92 4.87 15.02 6.02
C LYS A 92 5.84 15.46 7.12
N SER A 93 6.02 14.65 8.17
CA SER A 93 7.03 14.89 9.20
C SER A 93 8.48 14.69 8.72
N GLY A 94 8.67 14.17 7.50
CA GLY A 94 9.97 13.76 6.97
C GLY A 94 10.44 12.42 7.52
N TRP A 95 9.51 11.49 7.80
CA TRP A 95 9.81 10.16 8.34
C TRP A 95 10.49 10.16 9.73
N LYS A 96 10.24 11.17 10.56
CA LYS A 96 10.91 11.32 11.87
C LYS A 96 10.36 10.40 12.95
N GLU A 97 9.07 10.48 13.21
CA GLU A 97 8.39 9.68 14.24
C GLU A 97 7.03 9.22 13.73
N PHE A 98 6.82 7.91 13.68
CA PHE A 98 5.52 7.33 13.33
C PHE A 98 4.61 7.30 14.55
N LYS A 99 3.37 7.76 14.40
CA LYS A 99 2.33 7.69 15.44
C LYS A 99 1.06 7.10 14.83
N PRO A 100 0.53 6.00 15.39
CA PRO A 100 -0.80 5.55 15.06
C PRO A 100 -1.83 6.64 15.31
N VAL A 101 -2.87 6.68 14.48
CA VAL A 101 -4.01 7.59 14.67
C VAL A 101 -5.26 6.78 15.01
N ARG A 102 -6.22 7.41 15.68
CA ARG A 102 -7.56 6.84 15.77
C ARG A 102 -8.28 7.11 14.46
N ALA A 103 -8.38 6.09 13.61
CA ALA A 103 -9.14 6.21 12.36
C ALA A 103 -10.61 6.58 12.65
N GLN A 104 -11.10 7.58 11.93
CA GLN A 104 -12.51 7.96 11.93
C GLN A 104 -13.24 7.26 10.79
N THR A 105 -14.57 7.31 10.81
CA THR A 105 -15.39 6.72 9.74
C THR A 105 -15.04 7.36 8.40
N THR A 106 -14.84 6.53 7.38
CA THR A 106 -14.65 6.94 5.99
C THR A 106 -15.52 6.09 5.08
N PHE A 107 -15.97 6.65 3.96
CA PHE A 107 -16.66 5.90 2.92
C PHE A 107 -15.75 4.82 2.32
N ALA A 108 -14.42 5.02 2.32
CA ALA A 108 -13.45 4.00 1.92
C ALA A 108 -13.08 3.06 3.08
N SER A 109 -14.08 2.33 3.58
CA SER A 109 -13.95 1.39 4.71
C SER A 109 -12.79 0.40 4.60
N ALA A 110 -12.42 -0.02 3.37
CA ALA A 110 -11.30 -0.92 3.12
C ALA A 110 -9.92 -0.37 3.54
N ILE A 111 -9.78 0.96 3.59
CA ILE A 111 -8.55 1.65 3.99
C ILE A 111 -8.69 2.43 5.30
N GLN A 112 -9.78 2.21 6.06
CA GLN A 112 -10.01 2.79 7.38
C GLN A 112 -9.08 2.15 8.44
N ILE A 113 -7.78 2.43 8.36
CA ILE A 113 -6.76 1.83 9.25
C ILE A 113 -5.90 2.93 9.86
N GLY A 114 -5.96 3.05 11.19
CA GLY A 114 -5.19 4.02 11.96
C GLY A 114 -3.85 3.50 12.51
N ASP A 115 -3.69 2.18 12.57
CA ASP A 115 -2.46 1.50 13.00
C ASP A 115 -2.10 0.36 12.01
N PRO A 116 -1.50 0.71 10.86
CA PRO A 116 -1.18 -0.26 9.81
C PRO A 116 -0.03 -1.20 10.22
N VAL A 117 -0.23 -2.50 9.99
CA VAL A 117 0.72 -3.56 10.36
C VAL A 117 1.99 -3.53 9.50
N SER A 118 1.91 -3.04 8.26
CA SER A 118 3.04 -3.06 7.30
C SER A 118 3.75 -1.72 7.14
N ILE A 119 3.78 -0.88 8.18
CA ILE A 119 4.35 0.48 8.11
C ILE A 119 5.80 0.49 7.63
N ASP A 120 6.67 -0.35 8.22
CA ASP A 120 8.10 -0.38 7.87
C ASP A 120 8.34 -0.76 6.41
N ARG A 121 7.55 -1.71 5.91
CA ARG A 121 7.59 -2.17 4.52
C ARG A 121 7.17 -1.07 3.55
N ALA A 122 6.10 -0.33 3.88
CA ALA A 122 5.66 0.79 3.06
C ALA A 122 6.67 1.93 3.04
N VAL A 123 7.24 2.29 4.19
CA VAL A 123 8.28 3.33 4.28
C VAL A 123 9.51 2.94 3.48
N HIS A 124 9.93 1.68 3.57
CA HIS A 124 11.02 1.14 2.74
C HIS A 124 10.71 1.27 1.25
N ALA A 125 9.54 0.81 0.81
CA ALA A 125 9.12 0.91 -0.59
C ALA A 125 9.14 2.36 -1.10
N LEU A 126 8.48 3.26 -0.38
CA LEU A 126 8.33 4.67 -0.77
C LEU A 126 9.67 5.39 -0.81
N LYS A 127 10.58 5.17 0.16
CA LYS A 127 11.92 5.75 0.12
C LYS A 127 12.72 5.26 -1.09
N ASN A 128 12.65 3.97 -1.41
CA ASN A 128 13.44 3.37 -2.49
C ASN A 128 12.91 3.67 -3.90
N CYS A 129 11.64 4.05 -4.05
CA CYS A 129 11.06 4.46 -5.34
C CYS A 129 10.83 5.97 -5.46
N ASN A 130 11.36 6.77 -4.54
CA ASN A 130 11.07 8.21 -4.45
C ASN A 130 9.56 8.49 -4.46
N GLY A 131 8.81 7.64 -3.78
CA GLY A 131 7.36 7.70 -3.68
C GLY A 131 6.88 8.80 -2.74
N ILE A 132 5.59 9.07 -2.82
CA ILE A 132 4.91 10.07 -2.00
C ILE A 132 3.68 9.45 -1.33
N VAL A 133 3.17 10.16 -0.33
CA VAL A 133 1.92 9.82 0.35
C VAL A 133 1.03 11.04 0.27
N GLU A 134 -0.21 10.84 -0.13
CA GLU A 134 -1.21 11.90 -0.15
C GLU A 134 -2.52 11.40 0.47
N GLU A 135 -3.34 12.35 0.86
CA GLU A 135 -4.66 12.11 1.42
C GLU A 135 -5.77 12.67 0.53
N ALA A 136 -6.97 12.11 0.67
CA ALA A 136 -8.20 12.66 0.11
C ALA A 136 -9.25 12.81 1.21
N THR A 137 -9.96 13.92 1.20
CA THR A 137 -11.14 14.15 2.05
C THR A 137 -12.30 13.25 1.64
N GLU A 138 -13.31 13.11 2.49
CA GLU A 138 -14.51 12.32 2.17
C GLU A 138 -15.28 12.88 0.97
N GLU A 139 -15.28 14.21 0.80
CA GLU A 139 -15.91 14.87 -0.36
C GLU A 139 -15.13 14.56 -1.64
N GLU A 140 -13.81 14.79 -1.67
CA GLU A 140 -12.96 14.48 -2.83
C GLU A 140 -13.04 13.00 -3.22
N LEU A 141 -13.08 12.11 -2.23
CA LEU A 141 -13.20 10.67 -2.43
C LEU A 141 -14.52 10.30 -3.10
N MET A 142 -15.64 10.83 -2.60
CA MET A 142 -16.97 10.55 -3.13
C MET A 142 -17.17 11.20 -4.50
N ASP A 143 -16.67 12.41 -4.70
CA ASP A 143 -16.73 13.10 -5.99
C ASP A 143 -15.93 12.34 -7.05
N ALA A 144 -14.69 11.92 -6.72
CA ALA A 144 -13.87 11.12 -7.64
C ALA A 144 -14.51 9.76 -7.94
N MET A 145 -15.14 9.12 -6.95
CA MET A 145 -15.90 7.89 -7.16
C MET A 145 -17.07 8.11 -8.12
N ALA A 146 -17.87 9.15 -7.90
CA ALA A 146 -19.03 9.45 -8.73
C ALA A 146 -18.64 9.78 -10.19
N GLN A 147 -17.52 10.47 -10.40
CA GLN A 147 -16.99 10.78 -11.73
C GLN A 147 -16.38 9.55 -12.43
N ALA A 148 -15.87 8.57 -11.68
CA ALA A 148 -15.29 7.35 -12.26
C ALA A 148 -16.37 6.33 -12.68
N ASP A 149 -17.51 6.32 -11.97
CA ASP A 149 -18.65 5.44 -12.25
C ASP A 149 -19.58 5.96 -13.37
N SER A 150 -19.40 7.22 -13.80
CA SER A 150 -20.18 7.85 -14.87
C SER A 150 -19.65 7.55 -16.27
#